data_AF-A0A6G3XPF4-F1
#
_entry.id   AF-A0A6G3XPF4-F1
#
_cell.length_a   1.000
_cell.length_b   1.000
_cell.length_c   1.000
_cell.angle_alpha   90.00
_cell.angle_beta   90.00
_cell.angle_gamma   90.00
#
_symmetry.space_group_name_H-M   'P 1'
#
loop_
_entity.id
_entity.type
_entity.pdbx_description
1 polymer ?
#
loop_
_entity_poly.entity_id
_entity_poly.type
_entity_poly.pdbx_seq_one_letter_code
_entity_poly.pdbx_strand_id
1 'polypeptide(L)'
;AVVGGSKIEVRYSEVCSASWARLTEGTIGDTVRITAGEGAQDGEVMGDTDAYTPMVAVKKASDAKACATLTSGTKGCTDPGE
;
A
#
# COMPACT_ATOMS: atom_id res chain seq x y z
N ALA A 1 8.10 -0.79 -4.55
CA ALA A 1 9.22 -0.86 -3.59
C ALA A 1 9.28 -2.22 -2.91
N VAL A 2 10.41 -2.58 -2.28
CA VAL A 2 10.58 -3.84 -1.53
C VAL A 2 10.92 -3.52 -0.07
N VAL A 3 10.23 -4.15 0.86
CA VAL A 3 10.39 -3.96 2.31
C VAL A 3 10.58 -5.33 2.94
N GLY A 4 11.75 -5.62 3.50
CA GLY A 4 12.00 -6.87 4.22
C GLY A 4 11.73 -8.17 3.43
N GLY A 5 11.72 -8.11 2.09
CA GLY A 5 11.38 -9.22 1.20
C GLY A 5 9.96 -9.16 0.63
N SER A 6 9.06 -8.39 1.22
CA SER A 6 7.71 -8.16 0.70
C SER A 6 7.70 -7.03 -0.34
N LYS A 7 6.85 -7.14 -1.35
CA LYS A 7 6.70 -6.13 -2.41
C LYS A 7 5.50 -5.24 -2.11
N ILE A 8 5.69 -3.93 -2.23
CA ILE A 8 4.64 -2.93 -2.08
C ILE A 8 4.50 -2.12 -3.36
N GLU A 9 3.26 -1.99 -3.83
CA GLU A 9 2.89 -1.28 -5.05
C GLU A 9 1.70 -0.34 -4.79
N VAL A 10 1.72 0.83 -5.42
CA VAL A 10 0.55 1.70 -5.54
C VAL A 10 -0.07 1.46 -6.91
N ARG A 11 -1.39 1.29 -6.96
CA ARG A 11 -2.16 1.20 -8.19
C ARG A 11 -3.10 2.40 -8.28
N TYR A 12 -3.28 2.93 -9.49
CA TYR A 12 -4.16 4.06 -9.78
C TYR A 12 -5.28 3.63 -10.74
N SER A 13 -6.50 4.08 -10.45
CA SER A 13 -7.64 3.98 -11.34
C SER A 13 -8.02 5.36 -11.84
N GLU A 14 -7.84 5.60 -13.15
CA GLU A 14 -8.24 6.84 -13.81
C GLU A 14 -9.75 7.05 -13.73
N VAL A 15 -10.53 5.98 -13.97
CA VAL A 15 -12.00 6.01 -13.97
C VAL A 15 -12.55 6.39 -12.59
N CYS A 16 -11.90 5.94 -11.52
CA CYS A 16 -12.33 6.24 -10.15
C CYS A 16 -11.62 7.45 -9.54
N SER A 17 -10.60 7.99 -10.22
CA SER A 17 -9.69 9.01 -9.66
C SER A 17 -9.22 8.63 -8.25
N ALA A 18 -8.78 7.39 -8.09
CA ALA A 18 -8.45 6.81 -6.80
C ALA A 18 -7.26 5.85 -6.91
N SER A 19 -6.54 5.69 -5.80
CA SER A 19 -5.42 4.77 -5.67
C SER A 19 -5.64 3.79 -4.54
N TRP A 20 -5.03 2.61 -4.64
CA TRP A 20 -4.96 1.62 -3.56
C TRP A 20 -3.58 1.00 -3.53
N ALA A 21 -3.18 0.49 -2.37
CA ALA A 21 -1.92 -0.20 -2.22
C ALA A 21 -2.13 -1.71 -2.25
N ARG A 22 -1.13 -2.40 -2.79
CA ARG A 22 -0.99 -3.85 -2.73
C ARG A 22 0.31 -4.19 -2.03
N LEU A 23 0.24 -5.09 -1.06
CA LEU A 23 1.37 -5.80 -0.49
C LEU A 23 1.32 -7.24 -1.00
N THR A 24 2.45 -7.79 -1.43
CA THR A 24 2.60 -9.20 -1.79
C THR A 24 3.86 -9.77 -1.16
N GLU A 25 3.95 -11.11 -1.12
CA GLU A 25 5.05 -11.81 -0.44
C GLU A 25 5.15 -11.40 1.04
N GLY A 26 4.00 -11.10 1.65
CA GLY A 26 3.83 -10.78 3.05
C GLY A 26 3.52 -12.02 3.89
N THR A 27 3.57 -11.84 5.20
CA THR A 27 3.16 -12.82 6.22
C THR A 27 1.89 -12.34 6.90
N ILE A 28 1.06 -13.26 7.40
CA ILE A 28 -0.15 -12.92 8.16
C ILE A 28 0.19 -11.93 9.28
N GLY A 29 -0.58 -10.84 9.36
CA GLY A 29 -0.37 -9.73 10.29
C GLY A 29 0.52 -8.59 9.75
N ASP A 30 1.16 -8.76 8.59
CA ASP A 30 1.82 -7.64 7.91
C ASP A 30 0.75 -6.65 7.44
N THR A 31 1.03 -5.36 7.61
CA THR A 31 0.08 -4.29 7.29
C THR A 31 0.61 -3.41 6.18
N VAL A 32 -0.29 -2.92 5.35
CA VAL A 32 -0.04 -1.93 4.33
C VAL A 32 -0.99 -0.77 4.51
N ARG A 33 -0.47 0.46 4.39
CA ARG A 33 -1.24 1.68 4.50
C ARG A 33 -1.00 2.54 3.29
N ILE A 34 -2.06 3.00 2.64
CA ILE A 34 -2.01 4.04 1.61
C ILE A 34 -2.45 5.37 2.20
N THR A 35 -1.80 6.45 1.77
CA THR A 35 -2.11 7.83 2.14
C THR A 35 -2.13 8.70 0.90
N ALA A 36 -3.07 9.62 0.82
CA ALA A 36 -3.14 10.65 -0.21
C ALA A 36 -3.85 11.90 0.33
N GLY A 37 -3.10 13.01 0.45
CA GLY A 37 -3.60 14.20 1.15
C GLY A 37 -4.07 13.87 2.57
N GLU A 38 -5.34 14.15 2.87
CA GLU A 38 -5.97 13.82 4.16
C GLU A 38 -6.56 12.40 4.22
N GLY A 39 -6.65 11.71 3.08
CA GLY A 39 -7.18 10.36 3.00
C GLY A 39 -6.15 9.31 3.39
N ALA A 40 -6.57 8.30 4.15
CA ALA A 40 -5.76 7.13 4.46
C ALA A 40 -6.62 5.87 4.52
N GLN A 41 -6.05 4.76 4.09
CA GLN A 41 -6.67 3.44 4.15
C GLN A 41 -5.61 2.40 4.50
N ASP A 42 -6.02 1.35 5.21
CA ASP A 42 -5.15 0.26 5.62
C ASP A 42 -5.67 -1.09 5.12
N GLY A 43 -4.76 -2.06 5.09
CA GLY A 43 -5.01 -3.44 4.78
C GLY A 43 -4.03 -4.31 5.54
N GLU A 44 -4.42 -5.54 5.82
CA GLU A 44 -3.65 -6.52 6.57
C GLU A 44 -3.66 -7.86 5.82
N VAL A 45 -2.54 -8.58 5.86
CA VAL A 45 -2.48 -9.95 5.36
C VAL A 45 -3.22 -10.85 6.35
N MET A 46 -4.35 -11.41 5.94
CA MET A 46 -5.22 -12.20 6.84
C MET A 46 -5.19 -13.72 6.59
N GLY A 47 -4.57 -14.20 5.50
CA GLY A 47 -4.57 -15.64 5.20
C GLY A 47 -3.59 -16.09 4.13
N ASP A 48 -3.58 -15.42 2.98
CA ASP A 48 -2.60 -15.70 1.91
C ASP A 48 -1.27 -14.99 2.23
N THR A 49 -0.66 -14.36 1.22
CA THR A 49 0.56 -13.55 1.35
C THR A 49 0.36 -12.14 0.79
N ASP A 50 -0.88 -11.81 0.44
CA ASP A 50 -1.26 -10.55 -0.17
C ASP A 50 -2.19 -9.75 0.75
N ALA A 51 -2.05 -8.43 0.72
CA ALA A 51 -2.99 -7.50 1.33
C ALA A 51 -3.28 -6.34 0.38
N TYR A 52 -4.51 -5.83 0.45
CA TYR A 52 -4.97 -4.69 -0.33
C TYR A 52 -5.59 -3.66 0.59
N THR A 53 -5.32 -2.39 0.33
CA THR A 53 -6.08 -1.32 0.98
C THR A 53 -7.37 -1.07 0.21
N PRO A 54 -8.41 -0.55 0.88
CA PRO A 54 -9.46 0.19 0.19
C PRO A 54 -8.89 1.34 -0.66
N MET A 55 -9.69 1.82 -1.61
CA MET A 55 -9.32 2.96 -2.45
C MET A 55 -9.36 4.27 -1.66
N VAL A 56 -8.36 5.12 -1.90
CA VAL A 56 -8.32 6.52 -1.46
C VAL A 56 -8.41 7.43 -2.68
N ALA A 57 -9.22 8.49 -2.61
CA ALA A 57 -9.34 9.45 -3.70
C ALA A 57 -8.02 10.20 -3.90
N VAL A 58 -7.62 10.40 -5.17
CA VAL A 58 -6.38 11.10 -5.55
C VAL A 58 -6.63 12.00 -6.75
N LYS A 59 -5.85 13.08 -6.91
CA LYS A 59 -5.90 13.91 -8.12
C LYS A 59 -5.00 13.37 -9.23
N LYS A 60 -3.88 12.75 -8.84
CA LYS A 60 -2.94 12.05 -9.73
C LYS A 60 -2.31 10.87 -9.01
N ALA A 61 -1.82 9.87 -9.76
CA ALA A 61 -1.20 8.67 -9.21
C ALA A 61 -0.07 8.98 -8.20
N SER A 62 0.76 9.99 -8.50
CA SER A 62 1.89 10.41 -7.66
C SER A 62 1.49 11.07 -6.34
N ASP A 63 0.20 11.36 -6.11
CA ASP A 63 -0.28 11.89 -4.82
C ASP A 63 -0.43 10.79 -3.76
N ALA A 64 -0.44 9.53 -4.17
CA ALA A 64 -0.53 8.38 -3.28
C ALA A 64 0.85 7.90 -2.84
N LYS A 65 0.94 7.57 -1.55
CA LYS A 65 2.09 6.90 -0.95
C LYS A 65 1.63 5.69 -0.17
N ALA A 66 2.25 4.55 -0.39
CA ALA A 66 2.01 3.35 0.37
C ALA A 66 3.19 3.04 1.29
N CYS A 67 2.91 2.57 2.50
CA CYS A 67 3.89 2.12 3.46
C CYS A 67 3.50 0.76 4.02
N ALA A 68 4.47 -0.15 4.12
CA ALA A 68 4.32 -1.44 4.76
C ALA A 68 4.91 -1.40 6.17
N THR A 69 4.26 -2.06 7.11
CA THR A 69 4.82 -2.44 8.40
C THR A 69 4.73 -3.95 8.53
N LEU A 70 5.87 -4.60 8.47
CA LEU A 70 5.96 -6.04 8.65
C LEU A 70 5.95 -6.40 10.13
N THR A 71 5.45 -7.59 10.43
CA THR A 71 5.49 -8.25 11.74
C THR A 71 6.91 -8.41 12.29
N SER A 72 7.92 -8.48 11.41
CA SER A 72 9.34 -8.43 11.78
C SER A 72 9.79 -7.09 12.38
N GLY A 73 8.94 -6.06 12.34
CA GLY A 73 9.25 -4.69 12.73
C GLY A 73 9.83 -3.84 11.59
N THR A 74 10.13 -4.45 10.44
CA THR A 74 10.65 -3.75 9.26
C THR A 74 9.56 -2.85 8.68
N LYS A 75 9.92 -1.60 8.35
CA LYS A 75 9.03 -0.62 7.74
C LYS A 75 9.67 -0.05 6.49
N GLY A 76 8.84 0.26 5.51
CA GLY A 76 9.29 0.91 4.28
C GLY A 76 8.12 1.40 3.45
N CYS A 77 8.38 2.34 2.56
CA CYS A 77 7.34 2.97 1.74
C CYS A 77 7.73 2.95 0.27
N THR A 78 6.73 3.10 -0.60
CA THR A 78 6.95 3.48 -1.98
C THR A 78 7.52 4.89 -2.04
N ASP A 79 8.39 5.13 -3.02
CA ASP A 79 8.77 6.48 -3.39
C ASP A 79 7.55 7.22 -3.95
N PRO A 80 7.44 8.54 -3.74
CA PRO A 80 6.36 9.31 -4.31
C PRO A 80 6.48 9.36 -5.84
N GLY A 81 5.66 8.57 -6.53
CA GLY A 81 5.42 8.73 -7.98
C GLY A 81 6.21 7.83 -8.94
N GLU A 82 6.31 6.51 -8.68
CA GLU A 82 6.46 5.52 -9.77
C GLU A 82 5.09 5.10 -10.33
#